data_AF-A0A1J5E3K2-F1
#
_entry.id   AF-A0A1J5E3K2-F1
#
_cell.length_a   1.000
_cell.length_b   1.000
_cell.length_c   1.000
_cell.angle_alpha   90.00
_cell.angle_beta   90.00
_cell.angle_gamma   90.00
#
_symmetry.space_group_name_H-M   'P 1'
#
loop_
_entity.id
_entity.type
_entity.pdbx_description
1 polymer ?
#
loop_
_entity_poly.entity_id
_entity_poly.type
_entity_poly.pdbx_seq_one_letter_code
_entity_poly.pdbx_strand_id
1 'polypeptide(L)'
;MGSEELLWSSIAFMGGIAGQQQAPCGVLSSSSVFLGLRHRCSLDDKQRAKEARTLIRQQAADLVKGFEEKFGTIICREMIRFDTSDPVEYEKFRQSGIWRQKCNKAIEFAIDRLYDFEDSRETAAS
;
A
#
# COMPACT_ATOMS: atom_id res chain seq x y z
N MET A 1 10.77 -10.25 -8.76
CA MET A 1 9.32 -10.44 -8.50
C MET A 1 8.60 -10.36 -9.84
N GLY A 2 8.12 -11.48 -10.38
CA GLY A 2 7.44 -11.56 -11.68
C GLY A 2 6.20 -12.47 -11.63
N SER A 3 5.57 -12.56 -10.45
CA SER A 3 4.41 -13.40 -10.22
C SER A 3 3.16 -12.52 -10.16
N GLU A 4 2.20 -12.79 -11.03
CA GLU A 4 0.91 -12.09 -11.06
C GLU A 4 0.08 -12.33 -9.79
N GLU A 5 0.48 -13.25 -8.91
CA GLU A 5 -0.19 -13.54 -7.64
C GLU A 5 -0.35 -12.27 -6.78
N LEU A 6 0.65 -11.38 -6.79
CA LEU A 6 0.53 -10.11 -6.07
C LEU A 6 -0.54 -9.20 -6.68
N LEU A 7 -0.58 -9.14 -8.00
CA LEU A 7 -1.60 -8.38 -8.73
C LEU A 7 -2.99 -8.94 -8.39
N TRP A 8 -3.18 -10.24 -8.55
CA TRP A 8 -4.48 -10.88 -8.34
C TRP A 8 -4.94 -10.86 -6.87
N SER A 9 -4.03 -11.01 -5.91
CA SER A 9 -4.36 -10.92 -4.49
C SER A 9 -4.70 -9.50 -4.03
N SER A 10 -4.25 -8.47 -4.76
CA SER A 10 -4.37 -7.07 -4.34
C SER A 10 -5.30 -6.22 -5.22
N ILE A 11 -5.71 -6.70 -6.41
CA ILE A 11 -6.51 -5.92 -7.37
C ILE A 11 -7.81 -5.40 -6.77
N ALA A 12 -8.41 -6.17 -5.86
CA ALA A 12 -9.63 -5.79 -5.17
C ALA A 12 -9.46 -4.54 -4.30
N PHE A 13 -8.24 -4.13 -3.92
CA PHE A 13 -8.02 -2.92 -3.12
C PHE A 13 -8.13 -1.62 -3.91
N MET A 14 -8.23 -1.69 -5.25
CA MET A 14 -8.41 -0.52 -6.10
C MET A 14 -9.60 0.34 -5.65
N GLY A 15 -9.40 1.66 -5.59
CA GLY A 15 -10.44 2.58 -5.11
C GLY A 15 -10.79 2.40 -3.63
N GLY A 16 -9.88 1.84 -2.82
CA GLY A 16 -10.11 1.61 -1.39
C GLY A 16 -11.09 0.47 -1.14
N ILE A 17 -10.82 -0.68 -1.77
CA ILE A 17 -11.63 -1.91 -1.82
C ILE A 17 -12.78 -1.83 -2.84
N ALA A 18 -12.50 -2.05 -4.11
CA ALA A 18 -13.48 -2.14 -5.19
C ALA A 18 -14.36 -0.88 -5.35
N GLY A 19 -13.76 0.30 -5.19
CA GLY A 19 -14.41 1.59 -5.50
C GLY A 19 -15.36 2.12 -4.42
N GLN A 20 -15.46 1.48 -3.25
CA GLN A 20 -16.25 2.00 -2.12
C GLN A 20 -15.58 3.19 -1.41
N GLN A 21 -14.25 3.31 -1.53
CA GLN A 21 -13.42 4.42 -1.05
C GLN A 21 -13.44 4.71 0.45
N GLN A 22 -14.21 3.97 1.24
CA GLN A 22 -14.29 4.07 2.71
C GLN A 22 -13.20 3.26 3.44
N ALA A 23 -12.28 2.64 2.70
CA ALA A 23 -11.15 1.91 3.24
C ALA A 23 -9.83 2.69 3.04
N PRO A 24 -8.73 2.23 3.66
CA PRO A 24 -7.40 2.74 3.36
C PRO A 24 -7.10 2.72 1.86
N CYS A 25 -6.25 3.64 1.42
CA CYS A 25 -5.79 3.74 0.04
C CYS A 25 -5.28 2.38 -0.44
N GLY A 26 -5.66 1.98 -1.66
CA GLY A 26 -5.31 0.68 -2.20
C GLY A 26 -3.81 0.39 -2.23
N VAL A 27 -2.97 1.44 -2.33
CA VAL A 27 -1.51 1.29 -2.25
C VAL A 27 -1.04 0.85 -0.87
N LEU A 28 -1.65 1.33 0.22
CA LEU A 28 -1.30 0.91 1.58
C LEU A 28 -1.72 -0.53 1.84
N SER A 29 -2.93 -0.89 1.41
CA SER A 29 -3.45 -2.27 1.54
C SER A 29 -2.59 -3.26 0.76
N SER A 30 -2.28 -2.97 -0.50
CA SER A 30 -1.43 -3.82 -1.34
C SER A 30 0.01 -3.89 -0.84
N SER A 31 0.59 -2.77 -0.39
CA SER A 31 1.94 -2.76 0.20
C SER A 31 2.02 -3.61 1.47
N SER A 32 0.96 -3.62 2.28
CA SER A 32 0.88 -4.48 3.47
C SER A 32 0.86 -5.97 3.11
N VAL A 33 0.14 -6.35 2.06
CA VAL A 33 0.17 -7.73 1.51
C VAL A 33 1.57 -8.05 0.97
N PHE A 34 2.17 -7.14 0.22
CA PHE A 34 3.52 -7.29 -0.29
C PHE A 34 4.54 -7.56 0.83
N LEU A 35 4.55 -6.74 1.89
CA LEU A 35 5.46 -6.93 3.03
C LEU A 35 5.30 -8.33 3.66
N GLY A 36 4.05 -8.77 3.86
CA GLY A 36 3.75 -10.12 4.34
C GLY A 36 4.36 -11.21 3.46
N LEU A 37 4.17 -11.11 2.15
CA LEU A 37 4.71 -12.07 1.19
C LEU A 37 6.23 -11.98 1.06
N ARG A 38 6.81 -10.77 1.12
CA ARG A 38 8.24 -10.51 0.97
C ARG A 38 9.07 -11.11 2.12
N HIS A 39 8.51 -11.10 3.33
CA HIS A 39 9.16 -11.55 4.56
C HIS A 39 8.65 -12.89 5.09
N ARG A 40 7.76 -13.57 4.34
CA ARG A 40 7.25 -14.89 4.73
C ARG A 40 8.38 -15.89 4.94
N CYS A 41 8.24 -16.73 5.96
CA CYS A 41 9.17 -17.82 6.25
C CYS A 41 8.39 -19.06 6.74
N SER A 42 9.09 -20.19 6.91
CA SER A 42 8.47 -21.37 7.54
C SER A 42 7.95 -21.02 8.93
N LEU A 43 6.86 -21.69 9.33
CA LEU A 43 6.26 -21.58 10.66
C LEU A 43 6.87 -22.57 11.67
N ASP A 44 7.68 -23.52 11.21
CA ASP A 44 8.34 -24.51 12.08
C ASP A 44 9.38 -23.85 12.98
N ASP A 45 10.09 -22.84 12.45
CA ASP A 45 10.96 -21.96 13.22
C ASP A 45 10.15 -20.81 13.83
N LYS A 46 9.67 -21.04 15.05
CA LYS A 46 8.85 -20.08 15.79
C LYS A 46 9.55 -18.75 16.05
N GLN A 47 10.86 -18.77 16.28
CA GLN A 47 11.62 -17.56 16.60
C GLN A 47 11.76 -16.69 15.35
N ARG A 48 12.21 -17.27 14.24
CA ARG A 48 12.28 -16.57 12.96
C ARG A 48 10.92 -16.07 12.49
N ALA A 49 9.87 -16.87 12.65
CA ALA A 49 8.50 -16.46 12.31
C ALA A 49 7.99 -15.32 13.20
N LYS A 50 8.46 -15.22 14.46
CA LYS A 50 8.12 -14.08 15.32
C LYS A 50 8.83 -12.81 14.85
N GLU A 51 10.13 -12.90 14.57
CA GLU A 51 10.94 -11.77 14.07
C GLU A 51 10.40 -11.22 12.75
N ALA A 52 10.11 -12.10 11.78
CA ALA A 52 9.53 -11.70 10.50
C ALA A 52 8.20 -10.97 10.69
N ARG A 53 7.30 -11.48 11.53
CA ARG A 53 6.01 -10.82 11.83
C ARG A 53 6.18 -9.48 12.53
N THR A 54 7.18 -9.31 13.38
CA THR A 54 7.49 -8.03 14.02
C THR A 54 7.95 -7.02 12.98
N LEU A 55 8.90 -7.41 12.12
CA LEU A 55 9.42 -6.56 11.05
C LEU A 55 8.32 -6.11 10.08
N ILE A 56 7.47 -7.04 9.63
CA ILE A 56 6.33 -6.74 8.74
C ILE A 56 5.43 -5.67 9.36
N ARG A 57 5.09 -5.81 10.66
CA ARG A 57 4.22 -4.84 11.35
C ARG A 57 4.88 -3.48 11.53
N GLN A 58 6.17 -3.44 11.83
CA GLN A 58 6.93 -2.19 11.97
C GLN A 58 7.00 -1.44 10.63
N GLN A 59 7.39 -2.13 9.56
CA GLN A 59 7.46 -1.52 8.22
C GLN A 59 6.09 -1.05 7.73
N ALA A 60 5.03 -1.82 7.98
CA ALA A 60 3.67 -1.41 7.64
C ALA A 60 3.24 -0.15 8.44
N ALA A 61 3.55 -0.09 9.74
CA ALA A 61 3.26 1.07 10.56
C ALA A 61 4.02 2.32 10.10
N ASP A 62 5.31 2.17 9.78
CA ASP A 62 6.15 3.26 9.27
C ASP A 62 5.67 3.77 7.90
N LEU A 63 5.26 2.85 7.02
CA LEU A 63 4.66 3.20 5.73
C LEU A 63 3.37 4.00 5.92
N VAL A 64 2.47 3.54 6.80
CA VAL A 64 1.19 4.20 7.09
C VAL A 64 1.42 5.58 7.70
N LYS A 65 2.32 5.70 8.67
CA LYS A 65 2.63 6.98 9.31
C LYS A 65 3.19 7.99 8.31
N GLY A 66 4.20 7.60 7.53
CA GLY A 66 4.78 8.48 6.51
C GLY A 66 3.76 8.86 5.41
N PHE A 67 2.85 7.94 5.09
CA PHE A 67 1.76 8.23 4.14
C PHE A 67 0.81 9.28 4.70
N GLU A 68 0.33 9.10 5.93
CA GLU A 68 -0.58 10.04 6.58
C GLU A 68 0.07 11.42 6.76
N GLU A 69 1.35 11.48 7.14
CA GLU A 69 2.11 12.72 7.22
C GLU A 69 2.19 13.44 5.86
N LYS A 70 2.36 12.70 4.76
CA LYS A 70 2.51 13.26 3.40
C LYS A 70 1.18 13.62 2.73
N PHE A 71 0.13 12.82 2.94
CA PHE A 71 -1.14 12.92 2.23
C PHE A 71 -2.32 13.39 3.11
N GLY A 72 -2.12 13.46 4.43
CA GLY A 72 -3.06 13.98 5.43
C GLY A 72 -4.12 12.99 5.91
N THR A 73 -4.26 11.84 5.26
CA THR A 73 -5.20 10.77 5.60
C THR A 73 -4.78 9.49 4.91
N ILE A 74 -5.20 8.35 5.45
CA ILE A 74 -5.07 7.05 4.78
C ILE A 74 -6.32 6.67 3.99
N ILE A 75 -7.45 7.34 4.21
CA ILE A 75 -8.76 6.95 3.63
C ILE A 75 -8.85 7.42 2.17
N CYS A 76 -9.20 6.51 1.27
CA CYS A 76 -9.17 6.77 -0.18
C CYS A 76 -10.07 7.95 -0.59
N ARG A 77 -11.32 7.98 -0.09
CA ARG A 77 -12.29 9.04 -0.39
C ARG A 77 -11.79 10.41 0.08
N GLU A 78 -11.21 10.48 1.27
CA GLU A 78 -10.72 11.73 1.86
C GLU A 78 -9.51 12.27 1.10
N MET A 79 -8.64 11.36 0.64
CA MET A 79 -7.44 11.72 -0.12
C MET A 79 -7.79 12.30 -1.50
N ILE A 80 -8.74 11.68 -2.21
CA ILE A 80 -9.08 12.10 -3.58
C ILE A 80 -10.21 13.13 -3.63
N ARG A 81 -11.09 13.17 -2.62
CA ARG A 81 -12.26 14.06 -2.50
C ARG A 81 -13.30 13.93 -3.60
N PHE A 82 -13.46 12.72 -4.12
CA PHE A 82 -14.52 12.33 -5.07
C PHE A 82 -15.26 11.12 -4.54
N ASP A 83 -16.52 10.98 -4.93
CA ASP A 83 -17.27 9.74 -4.78
C ASP A 83 -17.26 8.95 -6.09
N THR A 84 -16.30 8.05 -6.27
CA THR A 84 -16.18 7.23 -7.47
C THR A 84 -17.18 6.09 -7.54
N SER A 85 -18.02 5.90 -6.51
CA SER A 85 -19.14 4.95 -6.58
C SER A 85 -20.30 5.50 -7.41
N ASP A 86 -20.40 6.83 -7.53
CA ASP A 86 -21.29 7.52 -8.46
C ASP A 86 -20.63 7.63 -9.85
N PRO A 87 -21.24 7.08 -10.92
CA PRO A 87 -20.69 7.14 -12.28
C PRO A 87 -20.42 8.56 -12.80
N VAL A 88 -21.22 9.56 -12.41
CA VAL A 88 -21.06 10.95 -12.84
C VAL A 88 -19.84 11.58 -12.17
N GLU A 89 -19.69 11.38 -10.87
CA GLU A 89 -18.52 11.83 -10.11
C GLU A 89 -17.25 11.07 -10.53
N TYR A 90 -17.36 9.78 -10.87
CA TYR A 90 -16.25 9.01 -11.42
C TYR A 90 -15.74 9.59 -12.75
N GLU A 91 -16.62 10.01 -13.66
CA GLU A 91 -16.21 10.64 -14.91
C GLU A 91 -15.50 11.97 -14.65
N LYS A 92 -16.05 12.81 -13.75
CA LYS A 92 -15.39 14.06 -13.33
C LYS A 92 -14.02 13.80 -12.73
N PHE A 93 -13.89 12.78 -11.88
CA PHE A 93 -12.61 12.36 -11.31
C PHE A 93 -11.62 11.98 -12.41
N ARG A 94 -12.02 11.16 -13.39
CA ARG A 94 -11.16 10.78 -14.52
C ARG A 94 -10.71 12.00 -15.33
N GLN A 95 -11.62 12.90 -15.66
CA GLN A 95 -11.34 14.09 -16.47
C GLN A 95 -10.51 15.15 -15.73
N SER A 96 -10.68 15.26 -14.41
CA SER A 96 -9.95 16.23 -13.58
C SER A 96 -8.43 16.01 -13.55
N GLY A 97 -7.98 14.78 -13.85
CA GLY A 97 -6.57 14.40 -13.73
C GLY A 97 -6.06 14.27 -12.29
N ILE A 98 -6.91 14.39 -11.26
CA ILE A 98 -6.52 14.30 -9.85
C ILE A 98 -5.86 12.98 -9.51
N TRP A 99 -6.24 11.88 -10.16
CA TRP A 99 -5.58 10.58 -10.00
C TRP A 99 -4.07 10.64 -10.26
N ARG A 100 -3.59 11.50 -11.19
CA ARG A 100 -2.15 11.69 -11.44
C ARG A 100 -1.44 12.40 -10.30
N GLN A 101 -2.13 13.31 -9.65
CA GLN A 101 -1.57 14.13 -8.57
C GLN A 101 -1.67 13.44 -7.20
N LYS A 102 -2.67 12.57 -7.01
CA LYS A 102 -2.95 11.87 -5.76
C LYS A 102 -2.56 10.41 -5.84
N CYS A 103 -3.24 9.62 -6.68
CA CYS A 103 -3.02 8.17 -6.75
C CYS A 103 -1.61 7.82 -7.24
N ASN A 104 -1.10 8.43 -8.31
CA ASN A 104 0.25 8.13 -8.78
C ASN A 104 1.32 8.56 -7.75
N LYS A 105 1.14 9.70 -7.08
CA LYS A 105 2.06 10.15 -6.02
C LYS A 105 2.03 9.26 -4.79
N ALA A 106 0.86 8.72 -4.45
CA ALA A 106 0.71 7.71 -3.42
C ALA A 106 1.43 6.40 -3.79
N ILE A 107 1.39 5.99 -5.06
CA ILE A 107 2.13 4.85 -5.60
C ILE A 107 3.64 5.08 -5.55
N GLU A 108 4.12 6.21 -6.09
CA GLU A 108 5.53 6.60 -6.05
C GLU A 108 6.06 6.57 -4.61
N PHE A 109 5.34 7.21 -3.68
CA PHE A 109 5.72 7.20 -2.27
C PHE A 109 5.86 5.79 -1.69
N ALA A 110 4.90 4.91 -1.95
CA ALA A 110 4.96 3.55 -1.42
C ALA A 110 6.12 2.77 -2.03
N ILE A 111 6.36 2.91 -3.34
CA ILE A 111 7.49 2.27 -4.02
C ILE A 111 8.80 2.73 -3.39
N ASP A 112 9.03 4.04 -3.27
CA ASP A 112 10.25 4.60 -2.66
C ASP A 112 10.44 4.04 -1.25
N ARG A 113 9.37 4.04 -0.45
CA ARG A 113 9.43 3.56 0.94
C ARG A 113 9.73 2.07 1.05
N LEU A 114 9.19 1.26 0.14
CA LEU A 114 9.48 -0.17 0.09
C LEU A 114 10.93 -0.44 -0.34
N TYR A 115 11.50 0.36 -1.24
CA TYR A 115 12.93 0.27 -1.58
C TYR A 115 13.81 0.64 -0.39
N ASP A 116 13.51 1.71 0.35
CA ASP A 116 14.24 2.07 1.58
C ASP A 116 14.31 0.89 2.57
N PHE A 117 13.23 0.13 2.69
CA PHE A 117 13.13 -1.05 3.55
C PHE A 117 13.96 -2.24 3.04
N GLU A 118 14.14 -2.37 1.73
CA GLU A 118 15.03 -3.37 1.13
C GLU A 118 16.49 -3.00 1.37
N ASP A 119 16.88 -1.77 1.09
CA ASP A 119 18.26 -1.28 1.24
C ASP A 119 18.73 -1.35 2.71
N SER A 120 17.83 -0.99 3.65
CA SER A 120 18.09 -1.09 5.09
C SER A 120 18.28 -2.53 5.58
N ARG A 121 17.72 -3.51 4.87
CA ARG A 121 17.90 -4.93 5.19
C ARG A 121 19.21 -5.47 4.62
N GLU A 122 19.59 -5.07 3.40
CA GLU A 122 20.87 -5.50 2.79
C GLU A 122 22.07 -5.00 3.61
N THR A 123 21.99 -3.76 4.09
CA THR A 123 22.98 -3.18 5.02
C THR A 123 23.01 -3.88 6.37
N ALA A 124 21.87 -4.31 6.92
CA ALA A 124 21.81 -5.07 8.18
C ALA A 124 22.27 -6.54 8.06
N ALA A 125 22.34 -7.07 6.84
CA ALA A 125 22.76 -8.45 6.56
C ALA A 125 24.23 -8.58 6.13
N SER A 126 24.93 -7.45 5.93
CA SER A 126 26.34 -7.35 5.56
C SER A 126 27.23 -7.10 6.79
#